data_AF-A0A1S3JTH1-F1
#
_entry.id   AF-A0A1S3JTH1-F1
#
_cell.length_a   1.000
_cell.length_b   1.000
_cell.length_c   1.000
_cell.angle_alpha   90.00
_cell.angle_beta   90.00
_cell.angle_gamma   90.00
#
_symmetry.space_group_name_H-M   'P 1'
#
loop_
_entity.id
_entity.type
_entity.pdbx_description
1 polymer ?
#
loop_
_entity_poly.entity_id
_entity_poly.type
_entity_poly.pdbx_seq_one_letter_code
_entity_poly.pdbx_strand_id
1 'polypeptide(L)'
;MVSARDLLKEIDQGYRMEKPKHCTPELYKLMTWCWEQDPGCRPTFEELVAHLEKLLREEVTTHVDLNQFSESAYGNVENKIKGEKL
;
A
#
# COMPACT_ATOMS: atom_id res chain seq x y z
N MET A 1 -16.99 -11.24 4.44
CA MET A 1 -15.53 -11.39 4.70
C MET A 1 -14.97 -12.16 3.52
N VAL A 2 -14.00 -11.58 2.79
CA VAL A 2 -13.33 -12.29 1.69
C VAL A 2 -12.51 -13.42 2.30
N SER A 3 -12.64 -14.65 1.80
CA SER A 3 -11.82 -15.75 2.30
C SER A 3 -10.38 -15.58 1.82
N ALA A 4 -9.39 -16.11 2.56
CA ALA A 4 -8.00 -16.07 2.12
C ALA A 4 -7.81 -16.71 0.72
N ARG A 5 -8.60 -17.75 0.41
CA ARG A 5 -8.59 -18.41 -0.90
C ARG A 5 -9.11 -17.49 -2.01
N ASP A 6 -10.17 -16.72 -1.74
CA ASP A 6 -10.71 -15.78 -2.74
C ASP A 6 -9.74 -14.61 -2.94
N LEU A 7 -9.12 -14.10 -1.87
CA LEU A 7 -8.08 -13.08 -1.97
C LEU A 7 -6.90 -13.52 -2.84
N LEU A 8 -6.42 -14.77 -2.68
CA LEU A 8 -5.35 -15.30 -3.52
C LEU A 8 -5.73 -15.31 -4.99
N LYS A 9 -6.98 -15.70 -5.32
CA LYS A 9 -7.46 -15.67 -6.72
C LYS A 9 -7.49 -14.27 -7.30
N GLU A 10 -7.96 -13.29 -6.52
CA GLU A 10 -7.99 -11.90 -6.97
C GLU A 10 -6.56 -11.39 -7.24
N ILE A 11 -5.61 -11.67 -6.33
CA ILE A 11 -4.20 -11.31 -6.51
C ILE A 11 -3.62 -11.96 -7.77
N ASP A 12 -3.92 -13.23 -8.02
CA ASP A 12 -3.49 -13.93 -9.24
C ASP A 12 -4.10 -13.34 -10.52
N GLN A 13 -5.29 -12.73 -10.42
CA GLN A 13 -5.94 -12.00 -11.51
C GLN A 13 -5.43 -10.55 -11.67
N GLY A 14 -4.44 -10.15 -10.87
CA GLY A 14 -3.83 -8.83 -10.94
C GLY A 14 -4.43 -7.79 -10.00
N TYR A 15 -5.36 -8.17 -9.13
CA TYR A 15 -5.84 -7.26 -8.08
C TYR A 15 -4.67 -6.81 -7.18
N ARG A 16 -4.59 -5.51 -6.95
CA ARG A 16 -3.69 -4.88 -5.97
C ARG A 16 -4.48 -3.82 -5.20
N MET A 17 -4.00 -3.50 -4.00
CA MET A 17 -4.61 -2.45 -3.19
C MET A 17 -4.55 -1.11 -3.91
N GLU A 18 -5.62 -0.33 -3.83
CA GLU A 18 -5.66 1.02 -4.40
C GLU A 18 -4.67 1.96 -3.70
N LYS A 19 -4.27 3.02 -4.41
CA LYS A 19 -3.39 4.05 -3.85
C LYS A 19 -4.04 4.74 -2.64
N PRO A 20 -3.40 4.74 -1.46
CA PRO A 20 -3.84 5.56 -0.34
C PRO A 20 -3.92 7.06 -0.71
N LYS A 21 -4.93 7.77 -0.20
CA LYS A 21 -5.10 9.22 -0.45
C LYS A 21 -3.91 10.03 0.02
N HIS A 22 -3.36 9.68 1.18
CA HIS A 22 -2.22 10.34 1.80
C HIS A 22 -0.86 9.97 1.20
N CYS A 23 -0.80 9.12 0.18
CA CYS A 23 0.45 8.74 -0.49
C CYS A 23 0.57 9.40 -1.85
N THR A 24 1.77 9.85 -2.18
CA THR A 24 2.10 10.34 -3.53
C THR A 24 2.05 9.21 -4.57
N PRO A 25 1.73 9.53 -5.84
CA PRO A 25 1.80 8.55 -6.93
C PRO A 25 3.18 7.89 -7.07
N GLU A 26 4.25 8.62 -6.78
CA GLU A 26 5.64 8.18 -6.91
C GLU A 26 5.96 7.06 -5.92
N LEU A 27 5.57 7.24 -4.66
CA LEU A 27 5.72 6.21 -3.64
C LEU A 27 4.84 4.98 -3.94
N TYR A 28 3.64 5.18 -4.49
CA TYR A 28 2.76 4.08 -4.87
C TYR A 28 3.27 3.29 -6.09
N LYS A 29 3.93 3.95 -7.05
CA LYS A 29 4.63 3.26 -8.15
C LYS A 29 5.70 2.30 -7.61
N LEU A 30 6.42 2.68 -6.56
CA LEU A 30 7.39 1.79 -5.92
C LEU A 30 6.70 0.57 -5.27
N MET A 31 5.59 0.77 -4.57
CA MET A 31 4.81 -0.33 -3.98
C MET A 31 4.28 -1.30 -5.04
N THR A 32 3.75 -0.77 -6.16
CA THR A 32 3.23 -1.60 -7.25
C THR A 32 4.33 -2.35 -7.98
N TRP A 33 5.53 -1.78 -8.12
CA TRP A 33 6.71 -2.48 -8.64
C TRP A 33 7.10 -3.70 -7.77
N CYS A 34 7.00 -3.57 -6.43
CA CYS A 34 7.16 -4.72 -5.53
C CYS A 34 6.13 -5.83 -5.74
N TRP A 35 4.96 -5.49 -6.29
CA TRP A 35 3.85 -6.41 -6.49
C TRP A 35 3.68 -6.86 -7.94
N GLU A 36 4.71 -6.72 -8.77
CA GLU A 36 4.73 -7.29 -10.12
C GLU A 36 4.36 -8.78 -10.11
N GLN A 37 3.52 -9.16 -11.08
CA GLN A 37 2.99 -10.51 -11.20
C GLN A 37 4.12 -11.50 -11.45
N ASP A 38 5.04 -11.15 -12.34
CA ASP A 38 6.28 -11.89 -12.56
C ASP A 38 7.28 -11.55 -11.43
N PRO A 39 7.69 -12.54 -10.62
CA PRO A 39 8.73 -12.35 -9.61
C PRO A 39 10.05 -11.82 -10.17
N GLY A 40 10.39 -12.13 -11.42
CA GLY A 40 11.61 -11.66 -12.08
C GLY A 40 11.59 -10.17 -12.46
N CYS A 41 10.41 -9.55 -12.48
CA CYS A 41 10.23 -8.11 -12.74
C CYS A 41 10.21 -7.27 -11.46
N ARG A 42 10.20 -7.90 -10.28
CA ARG A 42 10.21 -7.21 -8.99
C ARG A 42 11.58 -6.58 -8.74
N PRO A 43 11.65 -5.43 -8.07
CA PRO A 43 12.91 -4.78 -7.77
C PRO A 43 13.74 -5.61 -6.79
N THR A 44 15.06 -5.52 -6.91
CA THR A 44 15.94 -5.93 -5.82
C THR A 44 15.85 -4.96 -4.67
N PHE A 45 16.31 -5.38 -3.48
CA PHE A 45 16.39 -4.46 -2.35
C PHE A 45 17.38 -3.31 -2.61
N GLU A 46 18.46 -3.53 -3.39
CA GLU A 46 19.37 -2.43 -3.74
C GLU A 46 18.67 -1.37 -4.60
N GLU A 47 17.85 -1.80 -5.58
CA GLU A 47 17.05 -0.90 -6.40
C GLU A 47 16.03 -0.14 -5.55
N LEU A 48 15.33 -0.83 -4.64
CA LEU A 48 14.39 -0.21 -3.71
C LEU A 48 15.05 0.87 -2.85
N VAL A 49 16.21 0.58 -2.27
CA VAL A 49 16.96 1.55 -1.44
C VAL A 49 17.36 2.76 -2.28
N ALA A 50 17.93 2.56 -3.47
CA ALA A 50 18.33 3.65 -4.34
C ALA A 50 17.15 4.55 -4.74
N HIS A 51 15.99 3.95 -5.04
CA HIS A 51 14.76 4.69 -5.35
C HIS A 51 14.20 5.44 -4.14
N LEU A 52 14.15 4.82 -2.97
CA LEU A 52 13.70 5.46 -1.74
C LEU A 52 14.59 6.64 -1.35
N GLU A 53 15.91 6.48 -1.44
CA GLU A 53 16.84 7.57 -1.20
C GLU A 53 16.64 8.74 -2.16
N LYS A 54 16.31 8.45 -3.43
CA LYS A 54 16.00 9.51 -4.40
C LYS A 54 14.76 10.29 -3.97
N LEU A 55 13.68 9.60 -3.59
CA LEU A 55 12.46 10.24 -3.08
C LEU A 55 12.76 11.09 -1.83
N LEU A 56 13.57 10.58 -0.90
CA LEU A 56 13.95 11.34 0.30
C LEU A 56 14.74 12.62 0.02
N ARG A 57 15.48 12.67 -1.10
CA ARG A 57 16.22 13.86 -1.54
C ARG A 57 15.36 14.88 -2.27
N GLU A 58 14.12 14.56 -2.62
CA GLU A 58 13.18 15.51 -3.23
C GLU A 58 12.64 16.46 -2.14
N GLU A 59 13.39 17.53 -1.85
CA GLU A 59 13.12 18.48 -0.74
C GLU A 59 11.73 19.15 -0.78
N VAL A 60 11.04 19.09 -1.93
CA VAL A 60 9.77 19.78 -2.18
C VAL A 60 8.55 18.88 -1.96
N THR A 61 8.74 17.55 -1.85
CA THR A 61 7.62 16.60 -1.87
C THR A 61 7.49 15.84 -0.56
N THR A 62 6.39 16.06 0.17
CA THR A 62 5.97 15.17 1.25
C THR A 62 5.33 13.92 0.64
N HIS A 63 6.05 12.79 0.64
CA HIS A 63 5.58 11.56 -0.01
C HIS A 63 4.44 10.83 0.74
N VAL A 64 4.32 11.09 2.05
CA VAL A 64 3.27 10.60 2.95
C VAL A 64 2.75 11.78 3.76
N ASP A 65 1.54 12.25 3.44
CA ASP A 65 0.91 13.39 4.12
C ASP A 65 0.05 12.93 5.30
N LEU A 66 0.60 13.04 6.51
CA LEU A 66 -0.10 12.65 7.74
C LEU A 66 -1.36 13.49 8.00
N ASN A 67 -1.49 14.68 7.42
CA ASN A 67 -2.70 15.51 7.58
C ASN A 67 -3.87 14.99 6.74
N GLN A 68 -3.58 14.23 5.67
CA GLN A 68 -4.60 13.55 4.86
C GLN A 68 -4.90 12.14 5.36
N PHE A 69 -4.34 11.75 6.50
CA PHE A 69 -4.64 10.48 7.12
C PHE A 69 -6.09 10.46 7.63
N SER A 70 -6.81 9.38 7.35
CA SER A 70 -8.22 9.25 7.70
C SER A 70 -8.37 8.16 8.75
N GLU A 71 -8.68 8.54 10.00
CA GLU A 71 -8.90 7.58 11.09
C GLU A 71 -10.02 6.58 10.75
N SER A 72 -11.04 7.00 10.01
CA SER A 72 -12.13 6.12 9.57
C SER A 72 -11.68 5.07 8.55
N ALA A 73 -10.61 5.33 7.78
CA ALA A 73 -10.04 4.39 6.82
C ALA A 73 -9.05 3.40 7.47
N TYR A 74 -8.39 3.79 8.56
CA TYR A 74 -7.34 2.99 9.23
C TYR A 74 -7.68 2.55 10.66
N GLY A 75 -8.92 2.76 11.09
CA GLY A 75 -9.37 2.35 12.42
C GLY A 75 -9.22 0.85 12.63
N ASN A 76 -8.57 0.47 13.73
CA ASN A 76 -8.38 -0.94 14.10
C ASN A 76 -9.72 -1.68 14.12
N VAL A 77 -9.74 -2.88 13.52
CA VAL A 77 -10.92 -3.76 13.44
C VAL A 77 -11.49 -4.09 14.84
N GLU A 78 -10.66 -4.03 15.88
CA GLU A 78 -11.05 -4.26 17.28
C GLU A 78 -12.07 -3.25 17.81
N ASN A 79 -12.12 -2.03 17.28
CA ASN A 79 -13.12 -1.03 17.67
C ASN A 79 -14.51 -1.32 17.08
N LYS A 80 -14.63 -2.22 16.09
CA LYS A 80 -15.93 -2.69 15.58
C LYS A 80 -16.50 -3.88 16.36
N ILE A 81 -15.67 -4.65 17.07
CA ILE A 81 -16.12 -5.87 17.77
C ILE A 81 -16.88 -5.54 19.07
N LYS A 82 -16.69 -4.35 19.65
CA LYS A 82 -17.40 -3.93 20.87
C LYS A 82 -18.80 -3.35 20.64
N GLY A 83 -19.26 -3.25 19.39
CA GLY A 83 -20.44 -2.46 19.02
C GLY A 83 -21.68 -3.20 18.53
N GLU A 84 -21.65 -4.51 18.30
CA GLU A 84 -22.82 -5.25 17.82
C GLU A 84 -23.15 -6.43 18.75
N LYS A 85 -23.94 -6.14 19.79
CA LYS A 85 -24.85 -7.13 20.36
C LYS A 85 -26.20 -6.94 19.66
N LEU A 86 -26.58 -7.91 18.83
CA LEU A 86 -27.98 -8.27 18.61
C LEU A 86 -28.37 -9.29 19.68
#